data_AF-A0A954S1W0-F1
#
_entry.id   AF-A0A954S1W0-F1
#
_cell.length_a   1.000
_cell.length_b   1.000
_cell.length_c   1.000
_cell.angle_alpha   90.00
_cell.angle_beta   90.00
_cell.angle_gamma   90.00
#
_symmetry.space_group_name_H-M   'P 1'
#
loop_
_entity.id
_entity.type
_entity.pdbx_description
1 polymer ?
#
loop_
_entity_poly.entity_id
_entity_poly.type
_entity_poly.pdbx_seq_one_letter_code
_entity_poly.pdbx_strand_id
1 'polypeptide(L)'
;TLLWPLVANTPVSSRLARNMTLSVVTAETFPVVLQAGEGKVIETSLGAKLNIPLKVTTREAIKGDLKVSAVDLHKDITRKDVTVKDKAETELYFRTTNIPTGSYTFYFQGTSKFSYKRNQDAVESAKEEKKRADELKKKYDAEVKEAQTKAQQAAKDAQTAANELKTAQQAAEAARKASTDLAKQVTAEEKKFADAKKAADQNKDDKGKAQAAQQAEKALADAKQKAADAENKKAEAEKAVKVAEEKNQTAQKSKQDADEVAKKSVDMQKKADAYVKKADAELKSVTAKNKTADINLYVTSTPVKLRVHPHPLKITAPSTAGKLLPEKTLEVPVAIERLYGFDDKVDIEFVPPSGVKGISVQRVSIDKKAKEAKLTFKAGKDLTPGTHAGTLKFRLRFNNVSLEAEQPLTIEAEVPKELAKK
;
A
#
# COMPACT_ATOMS: atom_id res chain seq x y z
N THR A 1 31.57 3.20 -14.53
CA THR A 1 31.71 3.38 -13.07
C THR A 1 30.49 4.12 -12.57
N LEU A 2 29.72 3.50 -11.67
CA LEU A 2 28.60 4.18 -11.01
C LEU A 2 29.12 4.81 -9.72
N LEU A 3 28.96 6.13 -9.61
CA LEU A 3 29.25 6.87 -8.39
C LEU A 3 27.95 6.93 -7.57
N TRP A 4 27.92 6.18 -6.47
CA TRP A 4 26.82 6.32 -5.51
C TRP A 4 27.04 7.60 -4.70
N PRO A 5 26.05 8.50 -4.59
CA PRO A 5 26.16 9.64 -3.70
C PRO A 5 26.18 9.12 -2.26
N LEU A 6 27.38 9.07 -1.67
CA LEU A 6 27.59 8.76 -0.26
C LEU A 6 27.48 10.05 0.57
N VAL A 7 27.06 9.89 1.82
CA VAL A 7 27.07 10.95 2.84
C VAL A 7 28.49 11.52 2.94
N ALA A 8 28.61 12.83 3.22
CA ALA A 8 29.90 13.50 3.34
C ALA A 8 30.88 12.72 4.24
N ASN A 9 32.14 12.63 3.81
CA ASN A 9 33.25 11.97 4.52
C ASN A 9 33.32 10.42 4.46
N THR A 10 32.67 9.78 3.47
CA THR A 10 32.81 8.34 3.20
C THR A 10 33.66 8.10 1.94
N PRO A 11 34.73 7.28 1.96
CA PRO A 11 35.56 7.05 0.77
C PRO A 11 34.76 6.39 -0.35
N VAL A 12 34.88 6.93 -1.56
CA VAL A 12 34.17 6.42 -2.75
C VAL A 12 34.78 5.07 -3.14
N SER A 13 33.98 4.00 -3.06
CA SER A 13 34.38 2.68 -3.56
C SER A 13 33.94 2.52 -5.02
N SER A 14 34.89 2.45 -5.94
CA SER A 14 34.62 2.14 -7.35
C SER A 14 34.65 0.62 -7.56
N ARG A 15 33.56 0.04 -8.08
CA ARG A 15 33.51 -1.35 -8.54
C ARG A 15 33.35 -1.40 -10.06
N LEU A 16 34.16 -2.20 -10.74
CA LEU A 16 33.98 -2.55 -12.14
C LEU A 16 33.08 -3.79 -12.20
N ALA A 17 31.84 -3.64 -12.66
CA ALA A 17 30.92 -4.76 -12.89
C ALA A 17 30.74 -4.94 -14.40
N ARG A 18 30.90 -6.17 -14.91
CA ARG A 18 30.70 -6.48 -16.33
C ARG A 18 29.23 -6.45 -16.74
N ASN A 19 28.33 -6.81 -15.82
CA ASN A 19 26.88 -6.81 -16.03
C ASN A 19 26.19 -6.11 -14.85
N MET A 20 25.19 -5.28 -15.15
CA MET A 20 24.26 -4.73 -14.17
C MET A 20 22.92 -5.47 -14.30
N THR A 21 22.43 -6.04 -13.21
CA THR A 21 21.10 -6.63 -13.14
C THR A 21 20.15 -5.65 -12.48
N LEU A 22 19.13 -5.19 -13.23
CA LEU A 22 18.03 -4.40 -12.70
C LEU A 22 16.87 -5.34 -12.38
N SER A 23 16.47 -5.40 -11.12
CA SER A 23 15.23 -6.08 -10.72
C SER A 23 14.14 -5.03 -10.56
N VAL A 24 12.99 -5.23 -11.21
CA VAL A 24 11.84 -4.33 -11.15
C VAL A 24 10.71 -5.10 -10.49
N VAL A 25 10.09 -4.51 -9.46
CA VAL A 25 8.92 -5.06 -8.79
C VAL A 25 7.71 -4.25 -9.23
N THR A 26 6.66 -4.92 -9.72
CA THR A 26 5.42 -4.26 -10.15
C THR A 26 4.56 -3.76 -9.00
N ALA A 27 4.75 -4.33 -7.81
CA ALA A 27 4.03 -3.94 -6.60
C ALA A 27 4.43 -2.55 -6.07
N GLU A 28 5.62 -2.05 -6.41
CA GLU A 28 6.11 -0.75 -5.92
C GLU A 28 6.27 0.25 -7.05
N THR A 29 5.61 1.39 -6.92
CA THR A 29 5.67 2.48 -7.88
C THR A 29 6.39 3.66 -7.25
N PHE A 30 7.27 4.32 -8.01
CA PHE A 30 8.01 5.46 -7.49
C PHE A 30 7.04 6.57 -7.01
N PRO A 31 7.18 7.09 -5.77
CA PRO A 31 6.10 7.81 -5.10
C PRO A 31 5.88 9.22 -5.64
N VAL A 32 6.86 9.81 -6.32
CA VAL A 32 6.81 11.21 -6.79
C VAL A 32 7.45 11.36 -8.16
N VAL A 33 6.78 12.05 -9.06
CA VAL A 33 7.36 12.45 -10.36
C VAL A 33 7.57 13.96 -10.37
N LEU A 34 8.80 14.40 -10.65
CA LEU A 34 9.13 15.80 -10.88
C LEU A 34 9.21 16.04 -12.39
N GLN A 35 8.49 17.04 -12.89
CA GLN A 35 8.53 17.49 -14.26
C GLN A 35 9.02 18.94 -14.29
N ALA A 36 9.97 19.23 -15.18
CA ALA A 36 10.51 20.56 -15.40
C ALA A 36 10.26 20.98 -16.85
N GLY A 37 9.56 22.09 -17.02
CA GLY A 37 9.17 22.61 -18.33
C GLY A 37 8.21 21.70 -19.10
N GLU A 38 8.02 22.01 -20.38
CA GLU A 38 7.16 21.26 -21.32
C GLU A 38 7.95 20.27 -22.21
N GLY A 39 9.24 20.05 -21.93
CA GLY A 39 10.12 19.20 -22.75
C GLY A 39 10.56 19.81 -24.09
N LYS A 40 10.12 21.04 -24.40
CA LYS A 40 10.56 21.82 -25.57
C LYS A 40 11.87 22.56 -25.28
N VAL A 41 12.57 22.96 -26.34
CA VAL A 41 13.72 23.86 -26.21
C VAL A 41 13.20 25.23 -25.83
N ILE A 42 13.65 25.74 -24.69
CA ILE A 42 13.32 27.07 -24.20
C ILE A 42 14.39 28.04 -24.69
N GLU A 43 14.00 29.11 -25.38
CA GLU A 43 14.94 30.12 -25.87
C GLU A 43 14.94 31.36 -24.97
N THR A 44 16.10 31.95 -24.77
CA THR A 44 16.28 33.18 -23.98
C THR A 44 17.52 33.94 -24.46
N SER A 45 17.78 35.13 -23.92
CA SER A 45 19.00 35.88 -24.20
C SER A 45 19.78 36.21 -22.94
N LEU A 46 21.03 36.65 -23.12
CA LEU A 46 21.75 37.38 -22.08
C LEU A 46 20.91 38.58 -21.59
N GLY A 47 21.00 38.88 -20.30
CA GLY A 47 20.19 39.89 -19.62
C GLY A 47 18.76 39.44 -19.29
N ALA A 48 18.23 38.35 -19.87
CA ALA A 48 16.85 37.94 -19.61
C ALA A 48 16.66 37.33 -18.21
N LYS A 49 15.38 37.30 -17.79
CA LYS A 49 14.90 36.48 -16.68
C LYS A 49 13.96 35.42 -17.26
N LEU A 50 14.17 34.16 -16.89
CA LEU A 50 13.38 33.04 -17.40
C LEU A 50 12.71 32.29 -16.26
N ASN A 51 11.40 32.07 -16.35
CA ASN A 51 10.65 31.24 -15.41
C ASN A 51 10.50 29.84 -16.00
N ILE A 52 10.87 28.81 -15.22
CA ILE A 52 10.68 27.42 -15.58
C ILE A 52 9.62 26.82 -14.65
N PRO A 53 8.50 26.32 -15.18
CA PRO A 53 7.49 25.65 -14.38
C PRO A 53 8.00 24.29 -13.92
N LEU A 54 7.82 24.01 -12.63
CA LEU A 54 8.08 22.75 -11.97
C LEU A 54 6.75 22.16 -11.52
N LYS A 55 6.49 20.91 -11.90
CA LYS A 55 5.29 20.17 -11.50
C LYS A 55 5.71 18.90 -10.77
N VAL A 56 5.18 18.73 -9.57
CA VAL A 56 5.31 17.53 -8.76
C VAL A 56 4.00 16.77 -8.84
N THR A 57 4.07 15.50 -9.21
CA THR A 57 2.94 14.58 -9.16
C THR A 57 3.23 13.54 -8.08
N THR A 58 2.53 13.64 -6.97
CA THR A 58 2.61 12.70 -5.85
C THR A 58 1.63 11.54 -6.08
N ARG A 59 2.12 10.32 -5.97
CA ARG A 59 1.31 9.08 -5.97
C ARG A 59 1.11 8.59 -4.54
N GLU A 60 2.11 8.80 -3.70
CA GLU A 60 2.06 8.53 -2.26
C GLU A 60 2.57 9.74 -1.48
N ALA A 61 2.10 9.90 -0.24
CA ALA A 61 2.45 11.05 0.59
C ALA A 61 3.94 11.04 0.97
N ILE A 62 4.65 12.12 0.65
CA ILE A 62 6.01 12.39 1.13
C ILE A 62 5.99 13.14 2.45
N LYS A 63 7.03 12.96 3.26
CA LYS A 63 7.20 13.69 4.52
C LYS A 63 7.84 15.05 4.22
N GLY A 64 6.97 16.06 4.09
CA GLY A 64 7.35 17.44 3.84
C GLY A 64 7.54 17.75 2.36
N ASP A 65 8.01 18.96 2.07
CA ASP A 65 8.07 19.50 0.72
C ASP A 65 9.34 19.06 -0.03
N LEU A 66 9.29 19.06 -1.36
CA LEU A 66 10.42 18.70 -2.21
C LEU A 66 11.37 19.90 -2.35
N LYS A 67 12.58 19.82 -1.79
CA LYS A 67 13.62 20.84 -2.01
C LYS A 67 14.34 20.56 -3.31
N VAL A 68 14.31 21.52 -4.24
CA VAL A 68 14.79 21.31 -5.60
C VAL A 68 16.07 22.08 -5.91
N SER A 69 17.11 21.36 -6.32
CA SER A 69 18.36 21.91 -6.84
C SER A 69 18.51 21.66 -8.34
N ALA A 70 19.22 22.51 -9.06
CA ALA A 70 19.59 22.29 -10.46
C ALA A 70 20.96 21.63 -10.49
N VAL A 71 21.11 20.62 -11.34
CA VAL A 71 22.36 19.91 -11.59
C VAL A 71 22.76 20.17 -13.04
N ASP A 72 24.06 20.35 -13.27
CA ASP A 72 24.65 20.71 -14.58
C ASP A 72 24.22 22.08 -15.14
N LEU A 73 23.70 22.97 -14.29
CA LEU A 73 23.48 24.37 -14.66
C LEU A 73 24.81 25.13 -14.68
N HIS A 74 25.03 25.94 -15.72
CA HIS A 74 26.25 26.76 -15.82
C HIS A 74 26.40 27.71 -14.62
N LYS A 75 27.61 27.78 -14.04
CA LYS A 75 27.91 28.50 -12.79
C LYS A 75 27.49 29.97 -12.77
N ASP A 76 27.54 30.64 -13.92
CA ASP A 76 27.22 32.07 -14.03
C ASP A 76 25.71 32.32 -14.21
N ILE A 77 24.89 31.27 -14.36
CA ILE A 77 23.42 31.37 -14.36
C ILE A 77 22.96 31.22 -12.91
N THR A 78 22.45 32.31 -12.35
CA THR A 78 21.93 32.30 -10.96
C THR A 78 20.46 31.87 -10.93
N ARG A 79 20.07 31.21 -9.85
CA ARG A 79 18.71 30.67 -9.65
C ARG A 79 18.24 30.92 -8.23
N LYS A 80 16.93 31.00 -8.06
CA LYS A 80 16.32 30.98 -6.72
C LYS A 80 16.08 29.53 -6.30
N ASP A 81 16.44 29.18 -5.07
CA ASP A 81 16.07 27.88 -4.49
C ASP A 81 14.55 27.79 -4.36
N VAL A 82 14.01 26.62 -4.70
CA VAL A 82 12.57 26.39 -4.72
C VAL A 82 12.23 25.14 -3.93
N THR A 83 11.23 25.30 -3.07
CA THR A 83 10.55 24.22 -2.38
C THR A 83 9.22 23.98 -3.09
N VAL A 84 9.00 22.77 -3.60
CA VAL A 84 7.82 22.44 -4.42
C VAL A 84 6.91 21.49 -3.67
N LYS A 85 5.63 21.87 -3.55
CA LYS A 85 4.55 21.00 -3.04
C LYS A 85 3.86 20.27 -4.19
N ASP A 86 3.16 21.03 -5.04
CA ASP A 86 2.47 20.51 -6.23
C ASP A 86 2.97 21.18 -7.52
N LYS A 87 2.95 22.51 -7.55
CA LYS A 87 3.47 23.32 -8.65
C LYS A 87 4.27 24.46 -8.08
N ALA A 88 5.35 24.81 -8.77
CA ALA A 88 6.13 25.99 -8.48
C ALA A 88 6.77 26.50 -9.76
N GLU A 89 7.34 27.69 -9.71
CA GLU A 89 8.21 28.20 -10.75
C GLU A 89 9.58 28.48 -10.15
N THR A 90 10.62 28.17 -10.92
CA THR A 90 11.98 28.59 -10.60
C THR A 90 12.45 29.62 -11.60
N GLU A 91 13.04 30.69 -11.08
CA GLU A 91 13.51 31.81 -11.89
C GLU A 91 15.01 31.66 -12.13
N LEU A 92 15.41 31.69 -13.39
CA LEU A 92 16.79 31.75 -13.86
C LEU A 92 17.15 33.16 -14.31
N TYR A 93 18.36 33.57 -13.97
CA TYR A 93 18.86 34.93 -14.22
C TYR A 93 20.15 34.90 -15.05
N PHE A 94 20.12 35.55 -16.22
CA PHE A 94 21.24 35.62 -17.16
C PHE A 94 21.97 36.97 -17.06
N ARG A 95 22.44 37.33 -15.85
CA ARG A 95 22.89 38.69 -15.50
C ARG A 95 24.31 39.06 -15.95
N THR A 96 25.02 38.17 -16.66
CA THR A 96 26.41 38.39 -17.05
C THR A 96 26.63 38.08 -18.52
N THR A 97 27.60 38.74 -19.14
CA THR A 97 28.06 38.45 -20.51
C THR A 97 29.03 37.28 -20.58
N ASN A 98 29.47 36.76 -19.42
CA ASN A 98 30.40 35.63 -19.32
C ASN A 98 29.73 34.29 -19.60
N ILE A 99 28.40 34.23 -19.61
CA ILE A 99 27.65 33.01 -19.96
C ILE A 99 27.86 32.77 -21.45
N PRO A 100 28.48 31.64 -21.85
CA PRO A 100 28.60 31.32 -23.27
C PRO A 100 27.23 31.27 -23.95
N THR A 101 27.14 31.74 -25.19
CA THR A 101 25.90 31.57 -25.96
C THR A 101 25.86 30.16 -26.55
N GLY A 102 24.66 29.62 -26.74
CA GLY A 102 24.50 28.26 -27.25
C GLY A 102 23.46 27.43 -26.51
N SER A 103 23.58 26.11 -26.65
CA SER A 103 22.61 25.15 -26.11
C SER A 103 23.11 24.56 -24.79
N TYR A 104 22.24 24.56 -23.80
CA TYR A 104 22.44 24.01 -22.46
C TYR A 104 21.41 22.91 -22.20
N THR A 105 21.84 21.86 -21.52
CA THR A 105 20.94 20.85 -20.97
C THR A 105 21.27 20.68 -19.50
N PHE A 106 20.26 20.81 -18.65
CA PHE A 106 20.38 20.61 -17.22
C PHE A 106 19.10 19.98 -16.69
N TYR A 107 19.11 19.50 -15.46
CA TYR A 107 17.93 18.92 -14.82
C TYR A 107 17.81 19.36 -13.37
N PHE A 108 16.66 19.12 -12.77
CA PHE A 108 16.40 19.40 -11.37
C PHE A 108 16.41 18.12 -10.55
N GLN A 109 17.08 18.16 -9.40
CA GLN A 109 17.08 17.11 -8.40
C GLN A 109 16.30 17.58 -7.18
N GLY A 110 15.20 16.90 -6.91
CA GLY A 110 14.41 17.05 -5.69
C GLY A 110 14.92 16.15 -4.57
N THR A 111 14.94 16.66 -3.35
CA THR A 111 15.23 15.91 -2.14
C THR A 111 14.10 16.04 -1.14
N SER A 112 13.65 14.92 -0.58
CA SER A 112 12.67 14.87 0.51
C SER A 112 12.88 13.59 1.34
N LYS A 113 12.03 13.37 2.35
CA LYS A 113 11.96 12.12 3.10
C LYS A 113 10.70 11.36 2.71
N PHE A 114 10.83 10.05 2.58
CA PHE A 114 9.71 9.16 2.31
C PHE A 114 9.62 8.11 3.40
N SER A 115 8.42 7.90 3.94
CA SER A 115 8.18 6.91 4.99
C SER A 115 7.89 5.56 4.33
N TYR A 116 8.94 4.82 4.03
CA TYR A 116 8.83 3.57 3.30
C TYR A 116 8.39 2.44 4.21
N LYS A 117 7.34 1.73 3.79
CA LYS A 117 6.81 0.54 4.46
C LYS A 117 7.16 -0.68 3.63
N ARG A 118 8.01 -1.54 4.17
CA ARG A 118 8.42 -2.76 3.47
C ARG A 118 7.29 -3.79 3.50
N ASN A 119 6.97 -4.38 2.35
CA ASN A 119 6.10 -5.57 2.22
C ASN A 119 4.82 -5.52 3.10
N GLN A 120 3.94 -4.55 2.81
CA GLN A 120 2.70 -4.38 3.57
C GLN A 120 1.76 -5.59 3.45
N ASP A 121 1.71 -6.24 2.29
CA ASP A 121 0.86 -7.40 2.02
C ASP A 121 1.14 -8.57 2.97
N ALA A 122 2.41 -8.79 3.33
CA ALA A 122 2.77 -9.81 4.32
C ALA A 122 2.29 -9.44 5.73
N VAL A 123 2.32 -8.16 6.09
CA VAL A 123 1.79 -7.68 7.39
C VAL A 123 0.27 -7.83 7.41
N GLU A 124 -0.41 -7.53 6.32
CA GLU A 124 -1.87 -7.69 6.21
C GLU A 124 -2.28 -9.16 6.24
N SER A 125 -1.60 -10.02 5.48
CA SER A 125 -1.83 -11.47 5.50
C SER A 125 -1.64 -12.06 6.91
N ALA A 126 -0.60 -11.64 7.63
CA ALA A 126 -0.37 -12.10 9.00
C ALA A 126 -1.45 -11.60 9.99
N LYS A 127 -2.03 -10.40 9.76
CA LYS A 127 -3.17 -9.90 10.56
C LYS A 127 -4.43 -10.73 10.28
N GLU A 128 -4.69 -11.04 9.01
CA GLU A 128 -5.83 -11.90 8.63
C GLU A 128 -5.69 -13.30 9.23
N GLU A 129 -4.49 -13.87 9.21
CA GLU A 129 -4.25 -15.19 9.77
C GLU A 129 -4.43 -15.22 11.29
N LYS A 130 -3.97 -14.17 11.99
CA LYS A 130 -4.26 -14.00 13.42
C LYS A 130 -5.78 -13.92 13.67
N LYS A 131 -6.51 -13.17 12.84
CA LYS A 131 -7.98 -13.06 12.96
C LYS A 131 -8.64 -14.43 12.79
N ARG A 132 -8.23 -15.24 11.80
CA ARG A 132 -8.72 -16.61 11.61
C ARG A 132 -8.39 -17.51 12.80
N ALA A 133 -7.20 -17.38 13.37
CA ALA A 133 -6.80 -18.13 14.56
C ALA A 133 -7.69 -17.79 15.77
N ASP A 134 -7.97 -16.50 15.99
CA ASP A 134 -8.84 -16.03 17.07
C ASP A 134 -10.30 -16.51 16.88
N GLU A 135 -10.79 -16.54 15.64
CA GLU A 135 -12.12 -17.08 15.30
C GLU A 135 -12.21 -18.60 15.54
N LEU A 136 -11.20 -19.36 15.14
CA LEU A 136 -11.10 -20.79 15.44
C LEU A 136 -11.08 -21.05 16.94
N LYS A 137 -10.31 -20.26 17.70
CA LYS A 137 -10.29 -20.37 19.17
C LYS A 137 -11.68 -20.16 19.77
N LYS A 138 -12.42 -19.13 19.35
CA LYS A 138 -13.79 -18.89 19.82
C LYS A 138 -14.72 -20.06 19.53
N LYS A 139 -14.62 -20.66 18.33
CA LYS A 139 -15.39 -21.83 17.95
C LYS A 139 -15.10 -23.02 18.88
N TYR A 140 -13.83 -23.37 19.08
CA TYR A 140 -13.47 -24.52 19.92
C TYR A 140 -13.72 -24.27 21.41
N ASP A 141 -13.58 -23.04 21.90
CA ASP A 141 -13.96 -22.68 23.28
C ASP A 141 -15.47 -22.89 23.51
N ALA A 142 -16.32 -22.67 22.50
CA ALA A 142 -17.75 -22.97 22.57
C ALA A 142 -18.04 -24.48 22.50
N GLU A 143 -17.40 -25.21 21.59
CA GLU A 143 -17.55 -26.67 21.47
C GLU A 143 -17.13 -27.42 22.74
N VAL A 144 -16.07 -26.96 23.43
CA VAL A 144 -15.65 -27.51 24.72
C VAL A 144 -16.73 -27.32 25.79
N LYS A 145 -17.32 -26.12 25.88
CA LYS A 145 -18.40 -25.86 26.85
C LYS A 145 -19.59 -26.78 26.61
N GLU A 146 -20.02 -26.90 25.35
CA GLU A 146 -21.14 -27.76 24.99
C GLU A 146 -20.85 -29.23 25.29
N ALA A 147 -19.66 -29.72 24.91
CA ALA A 147 -19.26 -31.10 25.14
C ALA A 147 -19.15 -31.43 26.65
N GLN A 148 -18.63 -30.50 27.46
CA GLN A 148 -18.56 -30.67 28.91
C GLN A 148 -19.96 -30.73 29.55
N THR A 149 -20.91 -29.90 29.12
CA THR A 149 -22.29 -29.96 29.61
C THR A 149 -22.94 -31.30 29.26
N LYS A 150 -22.75 -31.80 28.02
CA LYS A 150 -23.26 -33.12 27.60
C LYS A 150 -22.63 -34.26 28.41
N ALA A 151 -21.32 -34.24 28.63
CA ALA A 151 -20.63 -35.24 29.44
C ALA A 151 -21.11 -35.23 30.90
N GLN A 152 -21.29 -34.05 31.51
CA GLN A 152 -21.84 -33.93 32.87
C GLN A 152 -23.27 -34.47 32.96
N GLN A 153 -24.11 -34.22 31.97
CA GLN A 153 -25.47 -34.76 31.95
C GLN A 153 -25.47 -36.28 31.79
N ALA A 154 -24.71 -36.81 30.82
CA ALA A 154 -24.61 -38.26 30.61
C ALA A 154 -24.03 -38.99 31.84
N ALA A 155 -23.11 -38.36 32.58
CA ALA A 155 -22.61 -38.89 33.84
C ALA A 155 -23.69 -38.98 34.93
N LYS A 156 -24.58 -37.97 35.03
CA LYS A 156 -25.73 -37.99 35.95
C LYS A 156 -26.74 -39.06 35.55
N ASP A 157 -27.04 -39.20 34.26
CA ASP A 157 -27.99 -40.19 33.75
C ASP A 157 -27.47 -41.62 34.00
N ALA A 158 -26.17 -41.86 33.77
CA ALA A 158 -25.52 -43.13 34.08
C ALA A 158 -25.55 -43.44 35.59
N GLN A 159 -25.39 -42.43 36.45
CA GLN A 159 -25.48 -42.62 37.90
C GLN A 159 -26.92 -42.96 38.35
N THR A 160 -27.92 -42.30 37.78
CA THR A 160 -29.34 -42.60 38.03
C THR A 160 -29.67 -44.02 37.60
N ALA A 161 -29.29 -44.43 36.39
CA ALA A 161 -29.56 -45.77 35.88
C ALA A 161 -28.83 -46.87 36.68
N ALA A 162 -27.60 -46.61 37.14
CA ALA A 162 -26.87 -47.53 38.02
C ALA A 162 -27.57 -47.71 39.39
N ASN A 163 -28.14 -46.63 39.95
CA ASN A 163 -28.92 -46.68 41.18
C ASN A 163 -30.24 -47.45 41.00
N GLU A 164 -30.94 -47.25 39.88
CA GLU A 164 -32.15 -48.00 39.52
C GLU A 164 -31.87 -49.49 39.39
N LEU A 165 -30.78 -49.87 38.71
CA LEU A 165 -30.35 -51.27 38.60
C LEU A 165 -30.06 -51.88 39.96
N LYS A 166 -29.30 -51.18 40.82
CA LYS A 166 -29.00 -51.66 42.17
C LYS A 166 -30.27 -51.89 42.99
N THR A 167 -31.24 -50.98 42.89
CA THR A 167 -32.53 -51.09 43.59
C THR A 167 -33.34 -52.28 43.07
N ALA A 168 -33.41 -52.46 41.75
CA ALA A 168 -34.09 -53.60 41.13
C ALA A 168 -33.44 -54.94 41.51
N GLN A 169 -32.12 -55.01 41.55
CA GLN A 169 -31.37 -56.20 41.98
C GLN A 169 -31.69 -56.57 43.44
N GLN A 170 -31.71 -55.58 44.34
CA GLN A 170 -32.08 -55.79 45.74
C GLN A 170 -33.52 -56.30 45.89
N ALA A 171 -34.47 -55.74 45.13
CA ALA A 171 -35.87 -56.18 45.14
C ALA A 171 -36.03 -57.61 44.59
N ALA A 172 -35.33 -57.96 43.51
CA ALA A 172 -35.34 -59.31 42.96
C ALA A 172 -34.74 -60.34 43.93
N GLU A 173 -33.67 -59.99 44.63
CA GLU A 173 -33.08 -60.86 45.64
C GLU A 173 -34.02 -61.08 46.84
N ALA A 174 -34.71 -60.03 47.30
CA ALA A 174 -35.73 -60.15 48.33
C ALA A 174 -36.91 -61.03 47.88
N ALA A 175 -37.40 -60.87 46.64
CA ALA A 175 -38.49 -61.68 46.09
C ALA A 175 -38.09 -63.16 45.91
N ARG A 176 -36.83 -63.43 45.50
CA ARG A 176 -36.30 -64.81 45.43
C ARG A 176 -36.28 -65.48 46.80
N LYS A 177 -35.81 -64.78 47.84
CA LYS A 177 -35.80 -65.30 49.22
C LYS A 177 -37.22 -65.62 49.69
N ALA A 178 -38.17 -64.70 49.48
CA ALA A 178 -39.58 -64.90 49.86
C ALA A 178 -40.24 -66.08 49.13
N SER A 179 -40.05 -66.24 47.82
CA SER A 179 -40.56 -67.39 47.06
C SER A 179 -39.96 -68.71 47.59
N THR A 180 -38.66 -68.74 47.85
CA THR A 180 -37.96 -69.94 48.36
C THR A 180 -38.50 -70.36 49.74
N ASP A 181 -38.75 -69.39 50.62
CA ASP A 181 -39.26 -69.67 51.97
C ASP A 181 -40.74 -70.09 51.98
N LEU A 182 -41.58 -69.50 51.12
CA LEU A 182 -42.98 -69.91 50.94
C LEU A 182 -43.10 -71.29 50.28
N ALA A 183 -42.22 -71.63 49.33
CA ALA A 183 -42.16 -72.97 48.75
C ALA A 183 -41.85 -74.04 49.81
N LYS A 184 -40.92 -73.76 50.74
CA LYS A 184 -40.67 -74.64 51.90
C LYS A 184 -41.91 -74.78 52.79
N GLN A 185 -42.65 -73.69 53.04
CA GLN A 185 -43.90 -73.76 53.81
C GLN A 185 -44.95 -74.63 53.13
N VAL A 186 -45.11 -74.56 51.81
CA VAL A 186 -46.02 -75.46 51.07
C VAL A 186 -45.64 -76.92 51.30
N THR A 187 -44.36 -77.29 51.20
CA THR A 187 -43.94 -78.69 51.45
C THR A 187 -44.23 -79.15 52.88
N ALA A 188 -44.13 -78.25 53.86
CA ALA A 188 -44.44 -78.54 55.26
C ALA A 188 -45.95 -78.70 55.49
N GLU A 189 -46.78 -77.85 54.90
CA GLU A 189 -48.25 -77.94 54.99
C GLU A 189 -48.81 -79.11 54.17
N GLU A 190 -48.18 -79.48 53.05
CA GLU A 190 -48.53 -80.71 52.29
C GLU A 190 -48.37 -81.96 53.14
N LYS A 191 -47.28 -82.02 53.93
CA LYS A 191 -47.05 -83.12 54.87
C LYS A 191 -48.11 -83.16 55.97
N LYS A 192 -48.44 -82.01 56.58
CA LYS A 192 -49.49 -81.92 57.62
C LYS A 192 -50.87 -82.30 57.10
N PHE A 193 -51.23 -81.87 55.89
CA PHE A 193 -52.49 -82.27 55.26
C PHE A 193 -52.54 -83.78 54.97
N ALA A 194 -51.45 -84.36 54.46
CA ALA A 194 -51.36 -85.80 54.22
C ALA A 194 -51.53 -86.61 55.51
N ASP A 195 -50.92 -86.16 56.61
CA ASP A 195 -51.02 -86.79 57.92
C ASP A 195 -52.44 -86.64 58.53
N ALA A 196 -53.06 -85.46 58.42
CA ALA A 196 -54.44 -85.20 58.90
C ALA A 196 -55.51 -85.96 58.10
N LYS A 197 -55.32 -86.11 56.78
CA LYS A 197 -56.20 -86.88 55.90
C LYS A 197 -56.17 -88.36 56.23
N LYS A 198 -54.98 -88.95 56.40
CA LYS A 198 -54.82 -90.33 56.87
C LYS A 198 -55.51 -90.59 58.21
N ALA A 199 -55.44 -89.63 59.14
CA ALA A 199 -56.09 -89.75 60.45
C ALA A 199 -57.62 -89.66 60.38
N ALA A 200 -58.19 -88.88 59.45
CA ALA A 200 -59.63 -88.79 59.21
C ALA A 200 -60.19 -90.03 58.50
N ASP A 201 -59.45 -90.60 57.54
CA ASP A 201 -59.85 -91.81 56.81
C ASP A 201 -59.93 -93.07 57.70
N GLN A 202 -59.15 -93.11 58.78
CA GLN A 202 -59.11 -94.21 59.76
C GLN A 202 -60.26 -94.18 60.79
N ASN A 203 -60.93 -93.04 61.01
CA ASN A 203 -62.00 -92.87 62.01
C ASN A 203 -63.17 -92.05 61.43
N LYS A 204 -64.06 -92.70 60.67
CA LYS A 204 -65.07 -92.02 59.85
C LYS A 204 -66.22 -91.33 60.62
N ASP A 205 -66.41 -91.65 61.90
CA ASP A 205 -67.49 -91.10 62.73
C ASP A 205 -67.03 -89.95 63.68
N ASP A 206 -65.74 -89.59 63.67
CA ASP A 206 -65.16 -88.54 64.54
C ASP A 206 -65.16 -87.17 63.86
N LYS A 207 -66.18 -86.36 64.17
CA LYS A 207 -66.37 -85.00 63.62
C LYS A 207 -65.16 -84.08 63.85
N GLY A 208 -64.37 -84.30 64.91
CA GLY A 208 -63.18 -83.48 65.19
C GLY A 208 -62.04 -83.75 64.21
N LYS A 209 -61.83 -85.01 63.82
CA LYS A 209 -60.80 -85.40 62.83
C LYS A 209 -61.17 -84.96 61.41
N ALA A 210 -62.46 -84.98 61.06
CA ALA A 210 -62.96 -84.44 59.80
C ALA A 210 -62.75 -82.90 59.70
N GLN A 211 -62.98 -82.16 60.78
CA GLN A 211 -62.70 -80.71 60.84
C GLN A 211 -61.20 -80.39 60.77
N ALA A 212 -60.34 -81.20 61.39
CA ALA A 212 -58.89 -81.04 61.32
C ALA A 212 -58.35 -81.26 59.89
N ALA A 213 -58.90 -82.22 59.15
CA ALA A 213 -58.56 -82.45 57.74
C ALA A 213 -59.00 -81.26 56.85
N GLN A 214 -60.20 -80.70 57.05
CA GLN A 214 -60.65 -79.50 56.33
C GLN A 214 -59.82 -78.25 56.65
N GLN A 215 -59.40 -78.07 57.91
CA GLN A 215 -58.52 -76.95 58.29
C GLN A 215 -57.13 -77.09 57.67
N ALA A 216 -56.56 -78.29 57.65
CA ALA A 216 -55.28 -78.55 56.99
C ALA A 216 -55.37 -78.40 55.46
N GLU A 217 -56.51 -78.74 54.85
CA GLU A 217 -56.78 -78.50 53.42
C GLU A 217 -56.82 -77.00 53.11
N LYS A 218 -57.50 -76.21 53.94
CA LYS A 218 -57.56 -74.76 53.81
C LYS A 218 -56.20 -74.10 54.00
N ALA A 219 -55.43 -74.52 55.00
CA ALA A 219 -54.07 -74.03 55.25
C ALA A 219 -53.12 -74.36 54.08
N LEU A 220 -53.26 -75.55 53.48
CA LEU A 220 -52.51 -75.94 52.29
C LEU A 220 -52.90 -75.10 51.07
N ALA A 221 -54.19 -74.85 50.86
CA ALA A 221 -54.69 -74.00 49.78
C ALA A 221 -54.16 -72.55 49.91
N ASP A 222 -54.22 -71.97 51.12
CA ASP A 222 -53.69 -70.63 51.41
C ASP A 222 -52.17 -70.55 51.20
N ALA A 223 -51.42 -71.59 51.62
CA ALA A 223 -49.98 -71.65 51.41
C ALA A 223 -49.62 -71.76 49.92
N LYS A 224 -50.36 -72.59 49.15
CA LYS A 224 -50.17 -72.71 47.70
C LYS A 224 -50.47 -71.41 46.96
N GLN A 225 -51.53 -70.71 47.35
CA GLN A 225 -51.85 -69.40 46.79
C GLN A 225 -50.75 -68.37 47.09
N LYS A 226 -50.29 -68.27 48.34
CA LYS A 226 -49.19 -67.37 48.71
C LYS A 226 -47.88 -67.68 47.98
N ALA A 227 -47.57 -68.96 47.75
CA ALA A 227 -46.40 -69.37 46.99
C ALA A 227 -46.52 -68.98 45.51
N ALA A 228 -47.71 -69.13 44.90
CA ALA A 228 -47.97 -68.68 43.53
C ALA A 228 -47.82 -67.16 43.38
N ASP A 229 -48.36 -66.39 44.33
CA ASP A 229 -48.21 -64.92 44.35
C ASP A 229 -46.74 -64.48 44.51
N ALA A 230 -45.96 -65.21 45.32
CA ALA A 230 -44.54 -64.94 45.49
C ALA A 230 -43.72 -65.27 44.24
N GLU A 231 -44.07 -66.34 43.52
CA GLU A 231 -43.41 -66.69 42.25
C GLU A 231 -43.72 -65.66 41.15
N ASN A 232 -44.95 -65.16 41.09
CA ASN A 232 -45.32 -64.05 40.20
C ASN A 232 -44.52 -62.78 40.52
N LYS A 233 -44.45 -62.39 41.80
CA LYS A 233 -43.64 -61.24 42.24
C LYS A 233 -42.15 -61.39 41.93
N LYS A 234 -41.60 -62.60 42.06
CA LYS A 234 -40.23 -62.90 41.66
C LYS A 234 -40.04 -62.71 40.16
N ALA A 235 -40.94 -63.24 39.34
CA ALA A 235 -40.87 -63.08 37.87
C ALA A 235 -40.96 -61.61 37.44
N GLU A 236 -41.82 -60.81 38.09
CA GLU A 236 -41.92 -59.36 37.87
C GLU A 236 -40.63 -58.62 38.27
N ALA A 237 -40.06 -58.94 39.44
CA ALA A 237 -38.82 -58.33 39.90
C ALA A 237 -37.63 -58.69 38.99
N GLU A 238 -37.56 -59.92 38.48
CA GLU A 238 -36.54 -60.34 37.51
C GLU A 238 -36.68 -59.63 36.15
N LYS A 239 -37.92 -59.38 35.69
CA LYS A 239 -38.16 -58.53 34.51
C LYS A 239 -37.71 -57.08 34.76
N ALA A 240 -37.97 -56.54 35.95
CA ALA A 240 -37.53 -55.20 36.32
C ALA A 240 -36.00 -55.07 36.33
N VAL A 241 -35.27 -56.11 36.76
CA VAL A 241 -33.80 -56.15 36.67
C VAL A 241 -33.35 -56.06 35.21
N LYS A 242 -33.92 -56.84 34.29
CA LYS A 242 -33.54 -56.81 32.87
C LYS A 242 -33.73 -55.42 32.26
N VAL A 243 -34.88 -54.79 32.52
CA VAL A 243 -35.17 -53.43 32.05
C VAL A 243 -34.17 -52.41 32.61
N ALA A 244 -33.86 -52.50 33.91
CA ALA A 244 -32.90 -51.61 34.53
C ALA A 244 -31.46 -51.85 34.03
N GLU A 245 -31.12 -53.09 33.67
CA GLU A 245 -29.81 -53.45 33.13
C GLU A 245 -29.60 -52.88 31.73
N GLU A 246 -30.61 -53.01 30.85
CA GLU A 246 -30.60 -52.39 29.52
C GLU A 246 -30.50 -50.86 29.57
N LYS A 247 -31.26 -50.23 30.49
CA LYS A 247 -31.17 -48.78 30.74
C LYS A 247 -29.76 -48.38 31.20
N ASN A 248 -29.18 -49.13 32.15
CA ASN A 248 -27.83 -48.85 32.64
C ASN A 248 -26.78 -49.01 31.54
N GLN A 249 -26.85 -50.08 30.73
CA GLN A 249 -25.93 -50.28 29.59
C GLN A 249 -26.02 -49.12 28.59
N THR A 250 -27.23 -48.69 28.25
CA THR A 250 -27.47 -47.55 27.34
C THR A 250 -26.88 -46.27 27.92
N ALA A 251 -27.12 -45.97 29.20
CA ALA A 251 -26.61 -44.77 29.84
C ALA A 251 -25.08 -44.78 29.99
N GLN A 252 -24.46 -45.93 30.27
CA GLN A 252 -23.00 -46.08 30.31
C GLN A 252 -22.36 -45.82 28.93
N LYS A 253 -22.98 -46.34 27.85
CA LYS A 253 -22.50 -46.07 26.49
C LYS A 253 -22.60 -44.58 26.14
N SER A 254 -23.74 -43.95 26.41
CA SER A 254 -23.91 -42.51 26.21
C SER A 254 -22.88 -41.67 26.98
N LYS A 255 -22.54 -42.09 28.20
CA LYS A 255 -21.47 -41.46 28.99
C LYS A 255 -20.10 -41.60 28.32
N GLN A 256 -19.74 -42.81 27.87
CA GLN A 256 -18.46 -43.04 27.18
C GLN A 256 -18.33 -42.19 25.91
N ASP A 257 -19.39 -42.15 25.09
CA ASP A 257 -19.42 -41.36 23.86
C ASP A 257 -19.28 -39.85 24.16
N ALA A 258 -20.00 -39.36 25.18
CA ALA A 258 -19.92 -37.96 25.59
C ALA A 258 -18.54 -37.58 26.17
N ASP A 259 -17.92 -38.47 26.97
CA ASP A 259 -16.57 -38.29 27.51
C ASP A 259 -15.52 -38.28 26.38
N GLU A 260 -15.68 -39.10 25.34
CA GLU A 260 -14.78 -39.11 24.18
C GLU A 260 -14.89 -37.81 23.37
N VAL A 261 -16.11 -37.32 23.14
CA VAL A 261 -16.35 -36.02 22.48
C VAL A 261 -15.72 -34.89 23.29
N ALA A 262 -15.92 -34.87 24.62
CA ALA A 262 -15.32 -33.87 25.49
C ALA A 262 -13.78 -33.87 25.41
N LYS A 263 -13.15 -35.05 25.39
CA LYS A 263 -11.69 -35.18 25.21
C LYS A 263 -11.23 -34.61 23.86
N LYS A 264 -11.90 -34.99 22.76
CA LYS A 264 -11.57 -34.49 21.41
C LYS A 264 -11.72 -32.97 21.31
N SER A 265 -12.78 -32.40 21.88
CA SER A 265 -12.98 -30.95 21.92
C SER A 265 -11.87 -30.23 22.68
N VAL A 266 -11.44 -30.75 23.83
CA VAL A 266 -10.32 -30.20 24.60
C VAL A 266 -9.00 -30.26 23.81
N ASP A 267 -8.75 -31.33 23.08
CA ASP A 267 -7.54 -31.43 22.26
C ASP A 267 -7.55 -30.48 21.06
N MET A 268 -8.72 -30.25 20.45
CA MET A 268 -8.87 -29.22 19.40
C MET A 268 -8.67 -27.81 19.97
N GLN A 269 -9.19 -27.53 21.17
CA GLN A 269 -8.96 -26.26 21.87
C GLN A 269 -7.45 -26.02 22.10
N LYS A 270 -6.70 -27.03 22.58
CA LYS A 270 -5.24 -26.91 22.74
C LYS A 270 -4.52 -26.62 21.42
N LYS A 271 -4.93 -27.26 20.32
CA LYS A 271 -4.37 -26.99 18.98
C LYS A 271 -4.67 -25.56 18.54
N ALA A 272 -5.88 -25.06 18.78
CA ALA A 272 -6.27 -23.69 18.48
C ALA A 272 -5.47 -22.68 19.32
N ASP A 273 -5.26 -22.95 20.61
CA ASP A 273 -4.43 -22.09 21.47
C ASP A 273 -2.97 -22.03 21.00
N ALA A 274 -2.41 -23.18 20.60
CA ALA A 274 -1.07 -23.23 20.01
C ALA A 274 -1.01 -22.45 18.68
N TYR A 275 -2.07 -22.55 17.88
CA TYR A 275 -2.17 -21.85 16.61
C TYR A 275 -2.25 -20.33 16.77
N VAL A 276 -3.06 -19.84 17.72
CA VAL A 276 -3.12 -18.41 18.08
C VAL A 276 -1.75 -17.90 18.52
N LYS A 277 -1.04 -18.65 19.37
CA LYS A 277 0.33 -18.29 19.80
C LYS A 277 1.29 -18.19 18.62
N LYS A 278 1.22 -19.13 17.67
CA LYS A 278 2.05 -19.11 16.46
C LYS A 278 1.72 -17.91 15.57
N ALA A 279 0.44 -17.67 15.30
CA ALA A 279 -0.01 -16.55 14.48
C ALA A 279 0.34 -15.19 15.11
N ASP A 280 0.24 -15.05 16.44
CA ASP A 280 0.66 -13.84 17.14
C ASP A 280 2.18 -13.63 17.09
N ALA A 281 2.97 -14.70 17.26
CA ALA A 281 4.43 -14.63 17.14
C ALA A 281 4.86 -14.27 15.70
N GLU A 282 4.18 -14.83 14.70
CA GLU A 282 4.42 -14.51 13.29
C GLU A 282 4.05 -13.07 12.97
N LEU A 283 2.88 -12.60 13.39
CA LEU A 283 2.47 -11.21 13.23
C LEU A 283 3.48 -10.26 13.88
N LYS A 284 3.95 -10.55 15.09
CA LYS A 284 4.99 -9.76 15.78
C LYS A 284 6.30 -9.76 14.99
N SER A 285 6.76 -10.92 14.52
CA SER A 285 7.99 -11.06 13.75
C SER A 285 7.94 -10.31 12.42
N VAL A 286 6.86 -10.51 11.65
CA VAL A 286 6.64 -9.86 10.36
C VAL A 286 6.49 -8.35 10.54
N THR A 287 5.74 -7.89 11.55
CA THR A 287 5.62 -6.46 11.86
C THR A 287 6.96 -5.85 12.25
N ALA A 288 7.76 -6.55 13.05
CA ALA A 288 9.08 -6.07 13.45
C ALA A 288 10.07 -5.97 12.28
N LYS A 289 10.05 -6.94 11.36
CA LYS A 289 10.88 -6.96 10.14
C LYS A 289 10.47 -5.91 9.11
N ASN A 290 9.20 -5.52 9.12
CA ASN A 290 8.59 -4.60 8.17
C ASN A 290 8.24 -3.25 8.79
N LYS A 291 8.96 -2.83 9.84
CA LYS A 291 8.81 -1.50 10.42
C LYS A 291 9.04 -0.43 9.36
N THR A 292 8.22 0.61 9.42
CA THR A 292 8.38 1.80 8.58
C THR A 292 9.73 2.43 8.85
N ALA A 293 10.45 2.76 7.78
CA ALA A 293 11.71 3.48 7.85
C ALA A 293 11.62 4.76 7.01
N ASP A 294 12.13 5.86 7.56
CA ASP A 294 12.26 7.09 6.80
C ASP A 294 13.52 7.02 5.94
N ILE A 295 13.33 7.02 4.63
CA ILE A 295 14.42 7.00 3.65
C ILE A 295 14.52 8.35 2.94
N ASN A 296 15.73 8.71 2.54
CA ASN A 296 15.95 9.90 1.70
C ASN A 296 15.43 9.59 0.29
N LEU A 297 14.49 10.41 -0.16
CA LEU A 297 13.94 10.34 -1.50
C LEU A 297 14.67 11.36 -2.39
N TYR A 298 15.29 10.85 -3.45
CA TYR A 298 15.92 11.66 -4.50
C TYR A 298 15.09 11.51 -5.77
N VAL A 299 14.60 12.63 -6.30
CA VAL A 299 13.75 12.66 -7.49
C VAL A 299 14.45 13.46 -8.56
N THR A 300 14.56 12.91 -9.77
CA THR A 300 15.14 13.62 -10.92
C THR A 300 14.03 14.11 -11.84
N SER A 301 14.13 15.35 -12.30
CA SER A 301 13.17 15.90 -13.25
C SER A 301 13.40 15.42 -14.67
N THR A 302 12.43 15.70 -15.55
CA THR A 302 12.70 15.74 -16.99
C THR A 302 13.80 16.76 -17.30
N PRO A 303 14.65 16.50 -18.32
CA PRO A 303 15.72 17.42 -18.68
C PRO A 303 15.14 18.70 -19.29
N VAL A 304 15.74 19.83 -18.93
CA VAL A 304 15.45 21.15 -19.51
C VAL A 304 16.48 21.45 -20.59
N LYS A 305 16.01 21.73 -21.80
CA LYS A 305 16.83 22.18 -22.93
C LYS A 305 16.67 23.68 -23.07
N LEU A 306 17.78 24.40 -22.99
CA LEU A 306 17.83 25.85 -22.99
C LEU A 306 18.74 26.33 -24.11
N ARG A 307 18.33 27.35 -24.86
CA ARG A 307 19.18 28.04 -25.83
C ARG A 307 19.34 29.51 -25.44
N VAL A 308 20.59 29.95 -25.28
CA VAL A 308 20.92 31.33 -24.90
C VAL A 308 21.46 32.07 -26.11
N HIS A 309 20.75 33.14 -26.49
CA HIS A 309 21.12 34.07 -27.56
C HIS A 309 21.96 35.24 -27.01
N PRO A 310 22.87 35.80 -27.83
CA PRO A 310 23.71 36.94 -27.43
C PRO A 310 22.90 38.20 -27.10
N HIS A 311 21.77 38.42 -27.77
CA HIS A 311 20.92 39.60 -27.59
C HIS A 311 19.42 39.26 -27.78
N PRO A 312 18.50 40.06 -27.22
CA PRO A 312 17.05 39.87 -27.31
C PRO A 312 16.42 40.53 -28.56
N LEU A 313 17.18 40.67 -29.65
CA LEU A 313 16.70 41.36 -30.85
C LEU A 313 16.70 40.42 -32.04
N LYS A 314 15.63 40.47 -32.83
CA LYS A 314 15.65 40.00 -34.21
C LYS A 314 15.66 41.24 -35.11
N ILE A 315 16.76 41.43 -35.81
CA ILE A 315 17.03 42.64 -36.58
C ILE A 315 16.67 42.37 -38.04
N THR A 316 15.93 43.29 -38.65
CA THR A 316 15.61 43.30 -40.07
C THR A 316 16.13 44.60 -40.66
N ALA A 317 17.31 44.54 -41.27
CA ALA A 317 17.91 45.64 -42.01
C ALA A 317 18.39 45.12 -43.38
N PRO A 318 18.42 45.96 -44.43
CA PRO A 318 18.94 45.55 -45.72
C PRO A 318 20.44 45.26 -45.61
N SER A 319 20.94 44.29 -46.38
CA SER A 319 22.38 44.02 -46.49
C SER A 319 23.11 45.06 -47.34
N THR A 320 22.38 45.76 -48.22
CA THR A 320 22.89 46.85 -49.06
C THR A 320 22.00 48.08 -48.89
N ALA A 321 22.58 49.20 -48.46
CA ALA A 321 21.89 50.48 -48.25
C ALA A 321 21.37 51.08 -49.57
N GLY A 322 22.02 50.75 -50.69
CA GLY A 322 21.80 51.36 -52.00
C GLY A 322 22.86 52.39 -52.35
N LYS A 323 22.56 53.20 -53.37
CA LYS A 323 23.47 54.17 -53.96
C LYS A 323 23.43 55.50 -53.21
N LEU A 324 24.58 55.94 -52.73
CA LEU A 324 24.80 57.22 -52.09
C LEU A 324 25.54 58.16 -53.06
N LEU A 325 24.87 59.24 -53.46
CA LEU A 325 25.44 60.28 -54.32
C LEU A 325 26.12 61.37 -53.48
N PRO A 326 27.19 62.03 -53.99
CA PRO A 326 27.84 63.15 -53.32
C PRO A 326 26.84 64.26 -52.97
N GLU A 327 26.99 64.82 -51.77
CA GLU A 327 26.12 65.89 -51.23
C GLU A 327 24.62 65.55 -51.16
N LYS A 328 24.25 64.26 -51.30
CA LYS A 328 22.89 63.76 -51.11
C LYS A 328 22.76 62.93 -49.84
N THR A 329 21.51 62.71 -49.45
CA THR A 329 21.10 61.87 -48.33
C THR A 329 20.52 60.55 -48.82
N LEU A 330 20.77 59.47 -48.09
CA LEU A 330 20.15 58.15 -48.31
C LEU A 330 19.48 57.70 -47.02
N GLU A 331 18.20 57.33 -47.10
CA GLU A 331 17.44 56.77 -45.97
C GLU A 331 17.45 55.24 -46.04
N VAL A 332 17.93 54.59 -44.97
CA VAL A 332 17.93 53.14 -44.84
C VAL A 332 16.96 52.74 -43.72
N PRO A 333 15.89 52.00 -44.01
CA PRO A 333 14.98 51.52 -42.99
C PRO A 333 15.61 50.35 -42.21
N VAL A 334 15.47 50.40 -40.89
CA VAL A 334 15.90 49.34 -39.97
C VAL A 334 14.75 49.02 -39.04
N ALA A 335 14.33 47.76 -39.01
CA ALA A 335 13.29 47.26 -38.13
C ALA A 335 13.86 46.28 -37.09
N ILE A 336 13.27 46.29 -35.90
CA ILE A 336 13.61 45.36 -34.82
C ILE A 336 12.36 44.69 -34.26
N GLU A 337 12.47 43.40 -33.98
CA GLU A 337 11.54 42.66 -33.14
C GLU A 337 12.24 42.39 -31.81
N ARG A 338 11.63 42.84 -30.71
CA ARG A 338 12.16 42.64 -29.36
C ARG A 338 11.63 41.31 -28.81
N LEU A 339 12.52 40.47 -28.32
CA LEU A 339 12.25 39.12 -27.81
C LEU A 339 12.49 39.04 -26.30
N TYR A 340 12.05 37.93 -25.69
CA TYR A 340 12.36 37.55 -24.30
C TYR A 340 12.02 38.60 -23.24
N GLY A 341 11.01 39.45 -23.50
CA GLY A 341 10.54 40.48 -22.57
C GLY A 341 11.37 41.77 -22.55
N PHE A 342 12.30 41.96 -23.50
CA PHE A 342 12.99 43.23 -23.66
C PHE A 342 12.07 44.30 -24.25
N ASP A 343 11.98 45.48 -23.64
CA ASP A 343 11.10 46.58 -24.06
C ASP A 343 11.76 47.98 -24.03
N ASP A 344 13.07 48.03 -23.77
CA ASP A 344 13.81 49.29 -23.67
C ASP A 344 14.28 49.81 -25.05
N LYS A 345 14.90 50.99 -25.03
CA LYS A 345 15.46 51.64 -26.21
C LYS A 345 16.65 50.87 -26.78
N VAL A 346 16.85 50.98 -28.09
CA VAL A 346 18.01 50.42 -28.81
C VAL A 346 18.71 51.55 -29.54
N ASP A 347 19.99 51.76 -29.26
CA ASP A 347 20.81 52.75 -29.94
C ASP A 347 21.47 52.10 -31.15
N ILE A 348 21.36 52.74 -32.31
CA ILE A 348 21.92 52.28 -33.58
C ILE A 348 23.06 53.21 -33.99
N GLU A 349 24.22 52.62 -34.24
CA GLU A 349 25.42 53.31 -34.69
C GLU A 349 25.96 52.59 -35.94
N PHE A 350 26.25 53.35 -36.99
CA PHE A 350 26.95 52.81 -38.16
C PHE A 350 28.46 53.07 -38.01
N VAL A 351 29.24 52.00 -38.07
CA VAL A 351 30.70 52.05 -38.09
C VAL A 351 31.16 51.87 -39.54
N PRO A 352 31.69 52.92 -40.20
CA PRO A 352 32.23 52.79 -41.55
C PRO A 352 33.51 51.94 -41.55
N PRO A 353 33.85 51.31 -42.69
CA PRO A 353 35.14 50.63 -42.84
C PRO A 353 36.30 51.61 -42.72
N SER A 354 37.46 51.11 -42.28
CA SER A 354 38.67 51.91 -42.17
C SER A 354 39.10 52.48 -43.52
N GLY A 355 39.43 53.78 -43.55
CA GLY A 355 39.94 54.45 -44.76
C GLY A 355 38.88 55.15 -45.64
N VAL A 356 37.59 55.04 -45.33
CA VAL A 356 36.53 55.73 -46.09
C VAL A 356 36.24 57.11 -45.50
N LYS A 357 36.43 58.16 -46.31
CA LYS A 357 36.09 59.54 -45.96
C LYS A 357 34.76 59.96 -46.60
N GLY A 358 34.09 60.92 -45.98
CA GLY A 358 32.89 61.55 -46.54
C GLY A 358 31.57 60.81 -46.32
N ILE A 359 31.50 59.78 -45.48
CA ILE A 359 30.21 59.19 -45.04
C ILE A 359 29.97 59.59 -43.58
N SER A 360 28.84 60.23 -43.31
CA SER A 360 28.40 60.54 -41.94
C SER A 360 26.98 60.01 -41.71
N VAL A 361 26.77 59.38 -40.55
CA VAL A 361 25.47 58.81 -40.16
C VAL A 361 25.13 59.36 -38.80
N GLN A 362 23.94 59.94 -38.68
CA GLN A 362 23.44 60.39 -37.38
C GLN A 362 23.13 59.15 -36.53
N ARG A 363 23.59 59.13 -35.27
CA ARG A 363 23.16 58.12 -34.29
C ARG A 363 21.64 58.21 -34.14
N VAL A 364 20.95 57.10 -34.34
CA VAL A 364 19.50 57.01 -34.18
C VAL A 364 19.19 56.02 -33.07
N SER A 365 18.18 56.33 -32.26
CA SER A 365 17.66 55.41 -31.25
C SER A 365 16.26 54.97 -31.64
N ILE A 366 15.99 53.67 -31.53
CA ILE A 366 14.63 53.13 -31.58
C ILE A 366 14.09 53.18 -30.15
N ASP A 367 13.22 54.15 -29.88
CA ASP A 367 12.61 54.34 -28.57
C ASP A 367 11.75 53.16 -28.12
N LYS A 368 11.39 53.15 -26.83
CA LYS A 368 10.51 52.16 -26.24
C LYS A 368 9.24 52.03 -27.09
N LYS A 369 8.88 50.80 -27.46
CA LYS A 369 7.71 50.44 -28.31
C LYS A 369 7.81 50.80 -29.80
N ALA A 370 8.74 51.64 -30.25
CA ALA A 370 8.98 51.85 -31.68
C ALA A 370 9.60 50.58 -32.29
N LYS A 371 9.17 50.19 -33.50
CA LYS A 371 9.63 48.96 -34.17
C LYS A 371 10.63 49.22 -35.29
N GLU A 372 10.76 50.47 -35.71
CA GLU A 372 11.57 50.86 -36.84
C GLU A 372 12.21 52.22 -36.63
N ALA A 373 13.32 52.43 -37.32
CA ALA A 373 13.98 53.72 -37.47
C ALA A 373 14.53 53.84 -38.90
N LYS A 374 14.68 55.08 -39.35
CA LYS A 374 15.36 55.39 -40.61
C LYS A 374 16.74 55.96 -40.30
N LEU A 375 17.77 55.26 -40.74
CA LEU A 375 19.14 55.78 -40.71
C LEU A 375 19.36 56.70 -41.89
N THR A 376 19.75 57.94 -41.62
CA THR A 376 20.07 58.92 -42.67
C THR A 376 21.57 58.98 -42.88
N PHE A 377 22.03 58.50 -44.03
CA PHE A 377 23.40 58.60 -44.49
C PHE A 377 23.58 59.92 -45.25
N LYS A 378 24.60 60.70 -44.89
CA LYS A 378 24.97 61.96 -45.54
C LYS A 378 26.34 61.82 -46.19
N ALA A 379 26.41 62.12 -47.49
CA ALA A 379 27.66 62.21 -48.23
C ALA A 379 28.29 63.60 -48.10
N GLY A 380 29.56 63.66 -47.71
CA GLY A 380 30.40 64.85 -47.77
C GLY A 380 31.04 65.03 -49.15
N LYS A 381 31.70 66.17 -49.37
CA LYS A 381 32.40 66.51 -50.62
C LYS A 381 33.55 65.56 -50.97
N ASP A 382 34.18 64.99 -49.95
CA ASP A 382 35.31 64.05 -50.09
C ASP A 382 34.86 62.58 -50.05
N LEU A 383 33.62 62.29 -50.50
CA LEU A 383 33.09 60.93 -50.55
C LEU A 383 34.00 60.06 -51.43
N THR A 384 34.61 59.04 -50.82
CA THR A 384 35.43 58.06 -51.55
C THR A 384 34.51 57.19 -52.43
N PRO A 385 34.68 57.15 -53.76
CA PRO A 385 33.84 56.30 -54.61
C PRO A 385 34.10 54.81 -54.40
N GLY A 386 33.09 53.98 -54.65
CA GLY A 386 33.19 52.53 -54.61
C GLY A 386 32.24 51.86 -53.62
N THR A 387 32.41 50.54 -53.46
CA THR A 387 31.60 49.71 -52.57
C THR A 387 32.24 49.62 -51.18
N HIS A 388 31.53 50.10 -50.16
CA HIS A 388 32.03 50.19 -48.79
C HIS A 388 31.24 49.27 -47.86
N ALA A 389 31.92 48.31 -47.22
CA ALA A 389 31.31 47.41 -46.24
C ALA A 389 31.48 47.96 -44.82
N GLY A 390 30.39 48.44 -44.20
CA GLY A 390 30.38 48.86 -42.80
C GLY A 390 29.57 47.92 -41.91
N THR A 391 29.49 48.27 -40.63
CA THR A 391 28.77 47.49 -39.62
C THR A 391 27.77 48.37 -38.89
N LEU A 392 26.52 47.94 -38.86
CA LEU A 392 25.51 48.48 -37.94
C LEU A 392 25.68 47.82 -36.58
N LYS A 393 25.96 48.62 -35.56
CA LYS A 393 26.00 48.21 -34.15
C LYS A 393 24.72 48.64 -33.46
N PHE A 394 24.04 47.67 -32.86
CA PHE A 394 22.84 47.86 -32.05
C PHE A 394 23.23 47.69 -30.59
N ARG A 395 23.27 48.80 -29.84
CA ARG A 395 23.60 48.79 -28.41
C ARG A 395 22.32 48.88 -27.59
N LEU A 396 22.19 47.99 -26.63
CA LEU A 396 21.07 47.97 -25.71
C LEU A 396 21.53 47.60 -24.30
N ARG A 397 20.67 47.88 -23.32
CA ARG A 397 20.86 47.45 -21.94
C ARG A 397 19.65 46.66 -21.48
N PHE A 398 19.84 45.40 -21.11
CA PHE A 398 18.76 44.52 -20.65
C PHE A 398 19.05 44.01 -19.24
N ASN A 399 18.18 44.37 -18.27
CA ASN A 399 18.35 44.07 -16.84
C ASN A 399 19.77 44.33 -16.33
N ASN A 400 20.29 45.52 -16.61
CA ASN A 400 21.64 46.01 -16.28
C ASN A 400 22.81 45.34 -17.03
N VAL A 401 22.55 44.45 -17.99
CA VAL A 401 23.58 43.89 -18.88
C VAL A 401 23.64 44.69 -20.18
N SER A 402 24.81 45.22 -20.52
CA SER A 402 25.03 45.91 -21.80
C SER A 402 25.30 44.86 -22.88
N LEU A 403 24.53 44.89 -23.96
CA LEU A 403 24.62 43.95 -25.07
C LEU A 403 24.78 44.71 -26.38
N GLU A 404 25.48 44.09 -27.33
CA GLU A 404 25.69 44.62 -28.67
C GLU A 404 25.33 43.54 -29.70
N ALA A 405 24.59 43.92 -30.73
CA ALA A 405 24.35 43.10 -31.91
C ALA A 405 24.97 43.80 -33.13
N GLU A 406 25.53 43.03 -34.04
CA GLU A 406 26.18 43.57 -35.24
C GLU A 406 25.50 43.03 -36.49
N GLN A 407 25.28 43.90 -37.48
CA GLN A 407 24.80 43.51 -38.79
C GLN A 407 25.64 44.20 -39.88
N PRO A 408 26.18 43.46 -40.86
CA PRO A 408 26.90 44.06 -41.97
C PRO A 408 25.96 44.88 -42.87
N LEU A 409 26.45 46.01 -43.38
CA LEU A 409 25.75 46.88 -44.32
C LEU A 409 26.73 47.41 -45.37
N THR A 410 26.44 47.13 -46.64
CA THR A 410 27.21 47.65 -47.78
C THR A 410 26.58 48.93 -48.33
N ILE A 411 27.41 49.92 -48.68
CA ILE A 411 26.99 51.19 -49.28
C ILE A 411 27.72 51.37 -50.61
N GLU A 412 26.99 51.71 -51.66
CA GLU A 412 27.57 52.03 -52.97
C GLU A 412 27.73 53.55 -53.10
N ALA A 413 28.96 54.05 -53.03
CA ALA A 413 29.26 55.46 -53.27
C ALA A 413 29.53 55.68 -54.77
N GLU A 414 28.69 56.45 -55.45
CA GLU A 414 28.87 56.79 -56.87
C GLU A 414 29.71 58.06 -57.06
N VAL A 415 30.47 58.12 -58.16
CA VAL A 415 31.20 59.31 -58.61
C VAL A 415 30.19 60.35 -59.14
N PRO A 416 30.33 61.65 -58.85
CA PRO A 416 29.45 62.66 -59.43
C PRO A 416 29.55 62.62 -60.96
N LYS A 417 28.39 62.54 -61.64
CA LYS A 417 28.27 62.42 -63.10
C LYS A 417 28.91 63.57 -63.91
N GLU A 418 29.41 64.63 -63.26
CA GLU A 418 30.18 65.70 -63.93
C GLU A 418 31.65 65.35 -64.20
N LEU A 419 32.20 64.26 -63.65
CA LEU A 419 33.56 63.78 -63.97
C LEU A 419 33.59 62.56 -64.89
N ALA A 420 32.44 62.02 -65.30
CA ALA A 420 32.37 60.89 -66.24
C ALA A 420 32.42 61.31 -67.73
N LYS A 421 32.53 62.60 -68.02
CA LYS A 421 32.77 63.15 -69.35
C LYS A 421 34.03 64.02 -69.34
N LYS A 422 35.19 63.40 -69.23
CA LYS A 422 36.42 63.89 -69.88
C LYS A 422 37.29 62.71 -70.26
#